data_AF-A0AAU2PSJ9-F1
#
_entry.id   AF-A0AAU2PSJ9-F1
#
_cell.length_a   1.000
_cell.length_b   1.000
_cell.length_c   1.000
_cell.angle_alpha   90.00
_cell.angle_beta   90.00
_cell.angle_gamma   90.00
#
_symmetry.space_group_name_H-M   'P 1'
#
loop_
_entity.id
_entity.type
_entity.pdbx_description
1 polymer ?
#
loop_
_entity_poly.entity_id
_entity_poly.type
_entity_poly.pdbx_seq_one_letter_code
_entity_poly.pdbx_strand_id
1 'polypeptide(L)'
;MAYRYVFGGSGLALMAFGGLLLVREPEPWRIALWLAGGVLAHDGLVAPLVFAAGALCAAAGLRLRGVPRAALIMAGSLTVIALPSLLRPGGVANATVLPLDYPRNWLLAMGAVAVLTAGYAGTRAGVRGVARRRAQARQRR
;
A
#
# COMPACT_ATOMS: atom_id res chain seq x y z
N MET A 1 4.61 8.26 26.45
CA MET A 1 5.16 6.93 26.77
C MET A 1 4.09 5.84 26.83
N ALA A 2 2.98 6.04 27.55
CA ALA A 2 1.88 5.05 27.63
C ALA A 2 1.38 4.55 26.25
N TYR A 3 1.21 5.44 25.27
CA TYR A 3 0.77 5.07 23.92
C TYR A 3 1.67 4.01 23.25
N ARG A 4 2.99 4.06 23.46
CA ARG A 4 3.94 3.10 22.85
C ARG A 4 3.73 1.70 23.40
N TYR A 5 3.50 1.59 24.70
CA TYR A 5 3.23 0.32 25.36
C TYR A 5 1.83 -0.19 25.05
N VAL A 6 0.84 0.69 24.93
CA VAL A 6 -0.51 0.31 24.52
C VAL A 6 -0.52 -0.25 23.10
N PHE A 7 0.07 0.46 22.13
CA PHE A 7 0.13 -0.02 20.74
C PHE A 7 1.06 -1.23 20.58
N GLY A 8 2.21 -1.23 21.26
CA GLY A 8 3.13 -2.36 21.23
C GLY A 8 2.54 -3.62 21.87
N GLY A 9 1.92 -3.46 23.04
CA GLY A 9 1.25 -4.54 23.77
C GLY A 9 0.04 -5.07 23.03
N SER A 10 -0.79 -4.21 22.45
CA SER A 10 -1.92 -4.64 21.62
C SER A 10 -1.47 -5.38 20.37
N GLY A 11 -0.41 -4.91 19.71
CA GLY A 11 0.20 -5.60 18.57
C GLY A 11 0.69 -7.00 18.93
N LEU A 12 1.41 -7.13 20.05
CA LEU A 12 1.86 -8.44 20.55
C LEU A 12 0.71 -9.36 20.92
N ALA A 13 -0.33 -8.83 21.59
CA ALA A 13 -1.52 -9.60 21.94
C ALA A 13 -2.25 -10.12 20.70
N LEU A 14 -2.40 -9.29 19.66
CA LEU A 14 -2.99 -9.68 18.39
C LEU A 14 -2.14 -10.71 17.63
N MET A 15 -0.80 -10.56 17.64
CA MET A 15 0.09 -11.56 17.06
C MET A 15 0.00 -12.91 17.79
N ALA A 16 -0.01 -12.91 19.12
CA ALA A 16 -0.16 -14.12 19.92
C ALA A 16 -1.52 -14.79 19.66
N PHE A 17 -2.58 -14.00 19.60
CA PHE A 17 -3.92 -14.49 19.28
C PHE A 17 -3.99 -15.07 17.86
N GLY A 18 -3.44 -14.38 16.87
CA GLY A 18 -3.35 -14.89 15.49
C GLY A 18 -2.51 -16.17 15.39
N GLY A 19 -1.41 -16.26 16.15
CA GLY A 19 -0.60 -17.48 16.25
C GLY A 19 -1.35 -18.65 16.88
N LEU A 20 -2.15 -18.40 17.92
CA LEU A 20 -3.01 -19.42 18.51
C LEU A 20 -4.07 -19.93 17.53
N LEU A 21 -4.70 -19.02 16.77
CA LEU A 21 -5.64 -19.40 15.73
C LEU A 21 -4.96 -20.22 14.62
N LEU A 22 -3.76 -19.80 14.21
CA LEU A 22 -2.98 -20.49 13.19
C LEU A 22 -2.73 -21.95 13.57
N VAL A 23 -2.27 -22.24 14.80
CA VAL A 23 -1.98 -23.62 15.24
C VAL A 23 -3.25 -24.49 15.34
N ARG A 24 -4.42 -23.87 15.47
CA ARG A 24 -5.72 -24.58 15.53
C ARG A 24 -6.32 -24.87 14.16
N GLU A 25 -5.79 -24.29 13.09
CA GLU A 25 -6.21 -24.60 11.72
C GLU A 25 -5.73 -26.01 11.31
N PRO A 26 -6.51 -26.76 10.50
CA PRO A 26 -6.11 -28.09 10.04
C PRO A 26 -4.80 -28.09 9.23
N GLU A 27 -4.54 -27.02 8.47
CA GLU A 27 -3.41 -26.90 7.55
C GLU A 27 -2.60 -25.61 7.81
N PRO A 28 -1.96 -25.48 8.99
CA PRO A 28 -1.34 -24.23 9.44
C PRO A 28 -0.15 -23.82 8.57
N TRP A 29 0.57 -24.80 8.01
CA TRP A 29 1.75 -24.57 7.18
C TRP A 29 1.41 -23.84 5.88
N ARG A 30 0.22 -24.05 5.32
CA ARG A 30 -0.22 -23.37 4.08
C ARG A 30 -0.40 -21.88 4.31
N ILE A 31 -1.00 -21.53 5.44
CA ILE A 31 -1.18 -20.14 5.86
C ILE A 31 0.18 -19.51 6.20
N ALA A 32 1.05 -20.24 6.91
CA ALA A 32 2.39 -19.78 7.21
C ALA A 32 3.22 -19.50 5.94
N LEU A 33 3.15 -20.41 4.95
CA LEU A 33 3.80 -20.22 3.66
C LEU A 33 3.24 -19.01 2.90
N TRP A 34 1.93 -18.79 2.95
CA TRP A 34 1.30 -17.62 2.34
C TRP A 34 1.75 -16.31 3.02
N LEU A 35 1.78 -16.27 4.35
CA LEU A 35 2.25 -15.11 5.12
C LEU A 35 3.72 -14.81 4.83
N ALA A 36 4.57 -15.84 4.90
CA ALA A 36 6.00 -15.71 4.60
C ALA A 36 6.22 -15.29 3.14
N GLY A 37 5.50 -15.89 2.19
CA GLY A 37 5.53 -15.53 0.79
C GLY A 37 5.13 -14.08 0.54
N GLY A 38 4.11 -13.59 1.25
CA GLY A 38 3.69 -12.19 1.19
C GLY A 38 4.76 -11.22 1.68
N VAL A 39 5.42 -11.52 2.81
CA VAL A 39 6.55 -10.72 3.34
C VAL A 39 7.71 -10.71 2.35
N LEU A 40 8.11 -11.88 1.87
CA LEU A 40 9.21 -12.01 0.91
C LEU A 40 8.90 -11.30 -0.41
N ALA A 41 7.68 -11.37 -0.93
CA ALA A 41 7.27 -10.63 -2.11
C ALA A 41 7.25 -9.12 -1.84
N HIS A 42 6.82 -8.67 -0.67
CA HIS A 42 6.83 -7.25 -0.33
C HIS A 42 8.26 -6.71 -0.23
N ASP A 43 9.09 -7.32 0.60
CA ASP A 43 10.43 -6.83 0.89
C ASP A 43 11.42 -7.11 -0.25
N GLY A 44 11.27 -8.25 -0.93
CA GLY A 44 12.14 -8.70 -2.01
C GLY A 44 11.75 -8.20 -3.40
N LEU A 45 10.49 -7.80 -3.63
CA LEU A 45 10.02 -7.31 -4.94
C LEU A 45 9.42 -5.91 -4.87
N VAL A 46 8.43 -5.68 -4.00
CA VAL A 46 7.74 -4.38 -3.95
C VAL A 46 8.71 -3.26 -3.53
N ALA A 47 9.46 -3.44 -2.45
CA ALA A 47 10.38 -2.41 -1.99
C ALA A 47 11.46 -2.07 -3.04
N PRO A 48 12.16 -3.04 -3.67
CA PRO A 48 13.10 -2.76 -4.77
C PRO A 48 12.45 -2.05 -5.96
N LEU A 49 11.23 -2.44 -6.37
CA LEU A 49 10.53 -1.77 -7.47
C LEU A 49 10.16 -0.32 -7.13
N VAL A 50 9.74 -0.05 -5.89
CA VAL A 50 9.48 1.31 -5.42
C VAL A 50 10.77 2.14 -5.43
N PHE A 51 11.89 1.56 -5.01
CA PHE A 51 13.20 2.24 -5.07
C PHE A 51 13.65 2.50 -6.51
N ALA A 52 13.47 1.52 -7.41
CA ALA A 52 13.78 1.65 -8.83
C ALA A 52 12.93 2.75 -9.49
N ALA A 53 11.63 2.79 -9.23
CA ALA A 53 10.75 3.86 -9.69
C ALA A 53 11.18 5.22 -9.13
N GLY A 54 11.56 5.28 -7.85
CA GLY A 54 12.17 6.44 -7.21
C GLY A 54 13.42 6.94 -7.94
N ALA A 55 14.32 6.02 -8.29
CA ALA A 55 15.57 6.31 -9.00
C ALA A 55 15.33 6.76 -10.45
N LEU A 56 14.43 6.10 -11.19
CA LEU A 56 14.06 6.49 -12.56
C LEU A 56 13.43 7.88 -12.60
N CYS A 57 12.52 8.18 -11.67
CA CYS A 57 11.98 9.53 -11.54
C CYS A 57 13.07 10.54 -11.20
N ALA A 58 13.99 10.21 -10.28
CA ALA A 58 15.09 11.10 -9.94
C ALA A 58 16.02 11.38 -11.13
N ALA A 59 16.29 10.36 -11.97
CA ALA A 59 17.03 10.52 -13.21
C ALA A 59 16.30 11.42 -14.21
N ALA A 60 14.97 11.40 -14.22
CA ALA A 60 14.12 12.33 -14.99
C ALA A 60 13.93 13.71 -14.33
N GLY A 61 14.67 14.03 -13.25
CA GLY A 61 14.57 15.31 -12.54
C GLY A 61 13.38 15.42 -11.58
N LEU A 62 12.60 14.35 -11.41
CA LEU A 62 11.42 14.29 -10.54
C LEU A 62 11.76 13.63 -9.20
N ARG A 63 11.42 14.28 -8.08
CA ARG A 63 11.62 13.71 -6.74
C ARG A 63 10.33 13.09 -6.19
N LEU A 64 10.24 11.77 -6.21
CA LEU A 64 9.18 11.02 -5.54
C LEU A 64 9.40 11.04 -4.01
N ARG A 65 8.86 12.05 -3.33
CA ARG A 65 8.91 12.17 -1.86
C ARG A 65 7.52 12.33 -1.27
N GLY A 66 7.29 11.70 -0.12
CA GLY A 66 6.02 11.76 0.60
C GLY A 66 4.94 10.94 -0.11
N VAL A 67 3.83 11.58 -0.46
CA VAL A 67 2.60 10.91 -0.89
C VAL A 67 2.73 10.07 -2.18
N PRO A 68 3.45 10.49 -3.23
CA PRO A 68 3.68 9.64 -4.39
C PRO A 68 4.43 8.33 -4.06
N ARG A 69 5.38 8.38 -3.12
CA ARG A 69 6.09 7.17 -2.67
C ARG A 69 5.16 6.24 -1.89
N ALA A 70 4.33 6.81 -1.00
CA ALA A 70 3.32 6.05 -0.28
C ALA A 70 2.30 5.38 -1.22
N ALA A 71 1.91 6.08 -2.30
CA ALA A 71 1.02 5.55 -3.32
C ALA A 71 1.62 4.34 -4.05
N LEU A 72 2.90 4.39 -4.41
CA LEU A 72 3.59 3.26 -5.04
C LEU A 72 3.68 2.05 -4.11
N ILE A 73 3.97 2.27 -2.83
CA ILE A 73 4.00 1.19 -1.81
C ILE A 73 2.60 0.56 -1.68
N MET A 74 1.55 1.38 -1.59
CA MET A 74 0.16 0.90 -1.54
C MET A 74 -0.23 0.12 -2.79
N ALA A 75 0.10 0.63 -3.98
CA ALA A 75 -0.20 -0.02 -5.25
C ALA A 75 0.51 -1.38 -5.37
N GLY A 76 1.79 -1.45 -4.99
CA GLY A 76 2.55 -2.71 -4.95
C GLY A 76 1.96 -3.70 -3.96
N SER A 77 1.62 -3.26 -2.75
CA SER A 77 1.04 -4.11 -1.70
C SER A 77 -0.32 -4.68 -2.10
N LEU A 78 -1.21 -3.85 -2.65
CA LEU A 78 -2.50 -4.27 -3.17
C LEU A 78 -2.35 -5.30 -4.30
N THR A 79 -1.34 -5.12 -5.16
CA THR A 79 -1.04 -6.07 -6.24
C THR A 79 -0.58 -7.42 -5.69
N VAL A 80 0.33 -7.45 -4.71
CA VAL A 80 0.78 -8.71 -4.08
C VAL A 80 -0.38 -9.46 -3.43
N ILE A 81 -1.27 -8.74 -2.74
CA ILE A 81 -2.47 -9.33 -2.10
C ILE A 81 -3.47 -9.84 -3.13
N ALA A 82 -3.66 -9.10 -4.24
CA ALA A 82 -4.61 -9.48 -5.29
C ALA A 82 -4.09 -10.61 -6.20
N LEU A 83 -2.77 -10.78 -6.28
CA LEU A 83 -2.11 -11.70 -7.22
C LEU A 83 -2.67 -13.12 -7.20
N PRO A 84 -2.89 -13.77 -6.03
CA PRO A 84 -3.43 -15.13 -5.99
C PRO A 84 -4.81 -15.23 -6.62
N SER A 85 -5.67 -14.23 -6.43
CA SER A 85 -7.01 -14.20 -7.02
C SER A 85 -6.98 -13.85 -8.51
N LEU A 86 -6.06 -13.00 -8.94
CA LEU A 86 -5.86 -12.63 -10.35
C LEU A 86 -5.30 -13.78 -11.19
N LEU A 87 -4.41 -14.60 -10.60
CA LEU A 87 -3.72 -15.68 -11.30
C LEU A 87 -4.34 -17.06 -11.10
N ARG A 88 -5.35 -17.20 -10.24
CA ARG A 88 -6.01 -18.49 -10.00
C ARG A 88 -6.66 -18.98 -11.32
N PRO A 89 -6.24 -20.14 -11.86
CA PRO A 89 -6.90 -20.73 -13.02
C PRO A 89 -8.22 -21.39 -12.58
N GLY A 90 -9.35 -20.74 -12.85
CA GLY A 90 -10.71 -21.30 -12.77
C GLY A 90 -11.27 -21.65 -11.38
N GLY A 91 -12.61 -21.79 -11.31
CA GLY A 91 -13.39 -22.43 -10.24
C GLY A 91 -13.57 -21.66 -8.91
N VAL A 92 -14.82 -21.29 -8.60
CA VAL A 92 -15.18 -20.62 -7.33
C VAL A 92 -15.20 -21.59 -6.16
N ALA A 93 -14.49 -21.27 -5.07
CA ALA A 93 -14.54 -22.03 -3.82
C ALA A 93 -15.76 -21.66 -2.94
N ASN A 94 -16.39 -20.50 -3.18
CA ASN A 94 -17.49 -19.96 -2.38
C ASN A 94 -18.50 -19.21 -3.25
N ALA A 95 -19.79 -19.53 -3.12
CA ALA A 95 -20.86 -18.91 -3.91
C ALA A 95 -21.13 -17.43 -3.55
N THR A 96 -20.78 -16.98 -2.35
CA THR A 96 -20.85 -15.56 -1.93
C THR A 96 -19.69 -14.72 -2.48
N VAL A 97 -18.67 -15.34 -3.09
CA VAL A 97 -17.60 -14.68 -3.86
C VAL A 97 -18.02 -14.50 -5.33
N LEU A 98 -19.33 -14.60 -5.61
CA LEU A 98 -19.98 -14.37 -6.90
C LEU A 98 -19.31 -13.25 -7.73
N PRO A 99 -19.32 -13.38 -9.07
CA PRO A 99 -18.11 -13.36 -9.89
C PRO A 99 -17.41 -12.02 -9.77
N LEU A 100 -16.63 -11.83 -8.72
CA LEU A 100 -15.97 -10.57 -8.52
C LEU A 100 -14.90 -10.47 -9.61
N ASP A 101 -15.10 -9.53 -10.53
CA ASP A 101 -14.14 -9.23 -11.57
C ASP A 101 -12.91 -8.63 -10.88
N TYR A 102 -12.02 -9.51 -10.41
CA TYR A 102 -10.80 -9.16 -9.68
C TYR A 102 -9.91 -8.23 -10.50
N PRO A 103 -9.74 -8.41 -11.82
CA PRO A 103 -9.07 -7.42 -12.66
C PRO A 103 -9.73 -6.04 -12.57
N ARG A 104 -11.06 -5.95 -12.75
CA ARG A 104 -11.80 -4.69 -12.66
C ARG A 104 -11.66 -4.04 -11.28
N ASN A 105 -11.85 -4.81 -10.21
CA ASN A 105 -11.79 -4.28 -8.85
C ASN A 105 -10.38 -3.86 -8.44
N TRP A 106 -9.36 -4.60 -8.88
CA TRP A 106 -7.98 -4.19 -8.72
C TRP A 106 -7.70 -2.89 -9.48
N LEU A 107 -8.16 -2.75 -10.73
CA LEU A 107 -8.04 -1.50 -11.48
C LEU A 107 -8.77 -0.33 -10.81
N LEU A 108 -9.97 -0.56 -10.26
CA LEU A 108 -10.70 0.46 -9.50
C LEU A 108 -9.92 0.88 -8.25
N ALA A 109 -9.31 -0.07 -7.52
CA ALA A 109 -8.47 0.23 -6.38
C ALA A 109 -7.21 1.01 -6.78
N MET A 110 -6.55 0.63 -7.88
CA MET A 110 -5.40 1.37 -8.43
C MET A 110 -5.79 2.79 -8.85
N GLY A 111 -6.94 2.94 -9.51
CA GLY A 111 -7.50 4.22 -9.90
C GLY A 111 -7.81 5.11 -8.69
N ALA A 112 -8.41 4.56 -7.64
CA ALA A 112 -8.65 5.29 -6.40
C ALA A 112 -7.34 5.77 -5.75
N VAL A 113 -6.32 4.91 -5.67
CA VAL A 113 -4.99 5.30 -5.16
C VAL A 113 -4.41 6.44 -6.00
N ALA A 114 -4.46 6.34 -7.32
CA ALA A 114 -3.95 7.37 -8.23
C ALA A 114 -4.68 8.71 -8.06
N VAL A 115 -6.02 8.70 -8.06
CA VAL A 115 -6.87 9.89 -7.92
C VAL A 115 -6.64 10.58 -6.58
N LEU A 116 -6.63 9.83 -5.48
CA LEU A 116 -6.41 10.40 -4.14
C LEU A 116 -5.01 10.98 -4.00
N THR A 117 -4.00 10.30 -4.56
CA THR A 117 -2.61 10.77 -4.57
C THR A 117 -2.46 12.06 -5.35
N ALA A 118 -3.02 12.11 -6.57
CA ALA A 118 -3.00 13.28 -7.43
C ALA A 118 -3.76 14.46 -6.81
N GLY A 119 -4.96 14.22 -6.25
CA GLY A 119 -5.76 15.22 -5.58
C GLY A 119 -5.04 15.81 -4.36
N TYR A 120 -4.43 14.98 -3.51
CA TYR A 120 -3.67 15.45 -2.37
C TYR A 120 -2.40 16.23 -2.78
N ALA A 121 -1.65 15.72 -3.76
CA ALA A 121 -0.46 16.40 -4.27
C ALA A 121 -0.82 17.77 -4.89
N GLY A 122 -1.89 17.82 -5.68
CA GLY A 122 -2.40 19.02 -6.33
C GLY A 122 -2.84 20.08 -5.32
N THR A 123 -3.65 19.71 -4.32
CA THR A 123 -4.09 20.65 -3.27
C THR A 123 -2.91 21.21 -2.47
N ARG A 124 -1.93 20.38 -2.08
CA ARG A 124 -0.71 20.84 -1.39
C ARG A 124 0.14 21.77 -2.25
N ALA A 125 0.28 21.49 -3.54
CA ALA A 125 1.00 22.36 -4.47
C ALA A 125 0.30 23.72 -4.62
N GLY A 126 -1.03 23.72 -4.76
CA GLY A 126 -1.85 24.93 -4.85
C GLY A 126 -1.70 25.82 -3.62
N VAL A 127 -1.86 25.25 -2.41
CA VAL A 127 -1.72 26.00 -1.15
C VAL A 127 -0.31 26.62 -1.01
N ARG A 128 0.74 25.87 -1.35
CA ARG A 128 2.12 26.38 -1.33
C ARG A 128 2.35 27.50 -2.35
N GLY A 129 1.75 27.38 -3.54
CA GLY A 129 1.82 28.42 -4.58
C GLY A 129 1.18 29.73 -4.12
N VAL A 130 0.00 29.66 -3.52
CA VAL A 130 -0.70 30.83 -2.97
C VAL A 130 0.10 31.49 -1.86
N ALA A 131 0.65 30.71 -0.92
CA ALA A 131 1.47 31.23 0.17
C ALA A 131 2.74 31.95 -0.33
N ARG A 132 3.44 31.37 -1.32
CA ARG A 132 4.62 31.99 -1.94
C ARG A 132 4.30 33.32 -2.62
N ARG A 133 3.21 33.37 -3.39
CA ARG A 133 2.75 34.61 -4.07
C ARG A 133 2.45 35.72 -3.05
N ARG A 134 1.79 35.38 -1.94
CA ARG A 134 1.50 36.34 -0.84
C ARG A 134 2.78 36.87 -0.18
N ALA A 135 3.77 36.02 0.06
CA ALA A 135 5.05 36.45 0.65
C ALA A 135 5.81 37.42 -0.26
N GLN A 136 5.84 37.15 -1.58
CA GLN A 136 6.47 38.02 -2.56
C GLN A 136 5.76 39.38 -2.70
N ALA A 137 4.43 39.40 -2.64
CA ALA A 137 3.65 40.65 -2.66
C ALA A 137 3.91 41.52 -1.42
N ARG A 138 4.22 40.91 -0.27
CA ARG A 138 4.53 41.62 0.98
C ARG A 138 5.95 42.21 1.01
N GLN A 139 6.92 41.60 0.32
CA GLN A 139 8.29 42.11 0.20
C GLN A 139 8.46 43.27 -0.78
N ARG A 140 7.47 43.52 -1.65
CA ARG A 140 7.48 44.62 -2.64
C ARG A 140 6.81 45.90 -2.15
N ARG A 141 6.27 45.91 -0.93
CA ARG A 141 5.71 47.09 -0.25
C ARG A 141 6.68 47.54 0.83
#